data_AF-A0A3B0MH84-F1
#
_entry.id   AF-A0A3B0MH84-F1
#
_cell.length_a   1.000
_cell.length_b   1.000
_cell.length_c   1.000
_cell.angle_alpha   90.00
_cell.angle_beta   90.00
_cell.angle_gamma   90.00
#
_symmetry.space_group_name_H-M   'P 1'
#
loop_
_entity.id
_entity.type
_entity.pdbx_description
1 polymer ?
#
loop_
_entity_poly.entity_id
_entity_poly.type
_entity_poly.pdbx_seq_one_letter_code
_entity_poly.pdbx_strand_id
1 'polypeptide(L)'
;MLENCTICNKQAGVGRDEGKDTCPLLMASYILAGLAMMLNIRLSYSSAPYALIRFRLPENLFSVFVRRMASALELWCLPSMLLGNIMDLSVKSAMKLSGDLGDNAGNSKFIKFWVITIPSIICQWLNFLTYVILLVVYLIGGDQGRLTTFYFVIAISGFVFGINMTLVYSADYNYTPVYIAGENSFPALTSFIHYLTTLMFGNRRKWNSDYLIVCVDIVVAIIISFAAAVVWSVAYGHYAGTYPETIPSASEDLSGKLQHIFANAFGGEFKSEAISPALMIVVGMGLVYAIYPGIAPGMIVPFYLIDKIEMVLLIATIFPPVLIALFNKGEFGAKDKSPKSEYPFNGWTQKGAWYWHLIDLLIVTKITLAAIFIYCLHYRDSNLSRSIVNQPKMSTALSIVFYMCHEILLAVGFSGIIGNGGGDLILIPQYIGALFMIFLAFYSEGYIIEYKSHDPAHWPTTGMTKWNAFCYWCKRASKITNHNLRSLFTTDLRGLSFY
;
A
#
# COMPACT_ATOMS: atom_id res chain seq x y z
N MET A 1 -11.21 -4.54 -34.90
CA MET A 1 -9.78 -4.62 -35.22
C MET A 1 -9.02 -4.08 -34.02
N LEU A 2 -8.20 -4.92 -33.39
CA LEU A 2 -7.30 -4.53 -32.30
C LEU A 2 -5.90 -4.50 -32.90
N GLU A 3 -5.15 -3.44 -32.65
CA GLU A 3 -3.86 -3.19 -33.27
C GLU A 3 -2.73 -3.64 -32.33
N ASN A 4 -1.61 -4.08 -32.92
CA ASN A 4 -0.38 -4.28 -32.16
C ASN A 4 0.04 -2.95 -31.50
N CYS A 5 0.66 -3.03 -30.32
CA CYS A 5 1.10 -1.83 -29.61
C CYS A 5 2.06 -1.02 -30.48
N THR A 6 1.71 0.23 -30.79
CA THR A 6 2.54 1.13 -31.61
C THR A 6 3.82 1.58 -30.89
N ILE A 7 3.88 1.38 -29.57
CA ILE A 7 4.95 1.87 -28.69
C ILE A 7 5.94 0.74 -28.34
N CYS A 8 5.53 -0.52 -28.38
CA CYS A 8 6.43 -1.65 -28.15
C CYS A 8 6.14 -2.84 -29.06
N ASN A 9 7.20 -3.44 -29.61
CA ASN A 9 7.10 -4.60 -30.50
C ASN A 9 7.44 -5.93 -29.80
N LYS A 10 7.83 -5.89 -28.52
CA LYS A 10 8.26 -7.07 -27.75
C LYS A 10 7.10 -7.66 -26.93
N GLN A 11 7.07 -8.99 -26.79
CA GLN A 11 6.13 -9.70 -25.93
C GLN A 11 6.45 -9.46 -24.45
N ALA A 12 5.43 -9.20 -23.63
CA ALA A 12 5.59 -9.11 -22.18
C ALA A 12 6.14 -10.43 -21.61
N GLY A 13 7.25 -10.33 -20.89
CA GLY A 13 7.88 -11.44 -20.16
C GLY A 13 8.73 -12.44 -20.96
N VAL A 14 8.97 -12.24 -22.27
CA VAL A 14 9.81 -13.13 -23.12
C VAL A 14 11.12 -12.44 -23.55
N GLY A 15 12.26 -13.15 -23.43
CA GLY A 15 13.58 -12.72 -23.94
C GLY A 15 14.74 -12.93 -22.95
N ARG A 16 15.85 -13.55 -23.41
CA ARG A 16 17.11 -13.73 -22.66
C ARG A 16 17.92 -12.43 -22.56
N ASP A 17 17.77 -11.57 -23.56
CA ASP A 17 18.46 -10.29 -23.65
C ASP A 17 17.38 -9.21 -23.85
N GLU A 18 17.38 -8.20 -22.98
CA GLU A 18 16.63 -6.95 -23.12
C GLU A 18 15.09 -7.01 -23.02
N GLY A 19 14.58 -6.86 -21.79
CA GLY A 19 13.52 -5.88 -21.55
C GLY A 19 12.13 -6.41 -21.23
N LYS A 20 11.98 -7.17 -20.14
CA LYS A 20 10.66 -7.56 -19.59
C LYS A 20 9.83 -6.37 -19.05
N ASP A 21 10.43 -5.17 -18.94
CA ASP A 21 9.81 -3.97 -18.36
C ASP A 21 9.90 -2.74 -19.29
N THR A 22 10.17 -2.95 -20.57
CA THR A 22 10.57 -1.84 -21.46
C THR A 22 9.42 -1.08 -22.10
N CYS A 23 8.19 -1.59 -22.00
CA CYS A 23 7.04 -0.95 -22.64
C CYS A 23 6.67 0.34 -21.89
N PRO A 24 6.84 1.54 -22.49
CA PRO A 24 6.50 2.81 -21.85
C PRO A 24 5.01 2.91 -21.50
N LEU A 25 4.13 2.28 -22.29
CA LEU A 25 2.70 2.28 -22.02
C LEU A 25 2.35 1.46 -20.77
N LEU A 26 2.91 0.26 -20.62
CA LEU A 26 2.72 -0.55 -19.41
C LEU A 26 3.34 0.15 -18.20
N MET A 27 4.51 0.75 -18.36
CA MET A 27 5.10 1.57 -17.31
C MET A 27 4.17 2.71 -16.87
N ALA A 28 3.63 3.49 -17.80
CA ALA A 28 2.69 4.55 -17.50
C ALA A 28 1.43 4.01 -16.81
N SER A 29 0.91 2.85 -17.26
CA SER A 29 -0.27 2.24 -16.65
C SER A 29 -0.01 1.82 -15.20
N TYR A 30 1.15 1.23 -14.90
CA TYR A 30 1.53 0.86 -13.53
C TYR A 30 1.82 2.07 -12.63
N ILE A 31 2.47 3.12 -13.15
CA ILE A 31 2.68 4.38 -12.39
C ILE A 31 1.33 5.01 -12.05
N LEU A 32 0.43 5.15 -13.02
CA LEU A 32 -0.89 5.76 -12.79
C LEU A 32 -1.78 4.89 -11.90
N ALA A 33 -1.73 3.57 -12.03
CA ALA A 33 -2.42 2.65 -11.13
C ALA A 33 -1.93 2.80 -9.68
N GLY A 34 -0.61 2.87 -9.47
CA GLY A 34 -0.01 3.14 -8.16
C GLY A 34 -0.39 4.52 -7.62
N LEU A 35 -0.33 5.56 -8.46
CA LEU A 35 -0.72 6.92 -8.10
C LEU A 35 -2.19 6.99 -7.67
N ALA A 36 -3.08 6.26 -8.36
CA ALA A 36 -4.49 6.20 -8.06
C ALA A 36 -4.83 5.34 -6.83
N MET A 37 -3.89 4.53 -6.34
CA MET A 37 -4.10 3.60 -5.23
C MET A 37 -4.25 4.35 -3.88
N MET A 38 -3.35 5.27 -3.56
CA MET A 38 -3.35 5.96 -2.25
C MET A 38 -4.46 7.02 -2.08
N LEU A 39 -5.20 7.33 -3.15
CA LEU A 39 -6.27 8.33 -3.14
C LEU A 39 -7.36 8.03 -2.11
N ASN A 40 -7.80 6.77 -1.96
CA ASN A 40 -8.89 6.39 -1.04
C ASN A 40 -8.54 6.64 0.43
N ILE A 41 -7.31 6.28 0.84
CA ILE A 41 -6.82 6.44 2.20
C ILE A 41 -6.69 7.94 2.50
N ARG A 42 -6.06 8.71 1.60
CA ARG A 42 -5.88 10.14 1.81
C ARG A 42 -7.20 10.92 1.79
N LEU A 43 -8.17 10.53 0.97
CA LEU A 43 -9.50 11.16 0.99
C LEU A 43 -10.15 10.95 2.36
N SER A 44 -10.00 9.76 2.96
CA SER A 44 -10.49 9.49 4.32
C SER A 44 -9.82 10.35 5.40
N TYR A 45 -8.53 10.69 5.26
CA TYR A 45 -7.81 11.53 6.22
C TYR A 45 -7.94 13.04 5.97
N SER A 46 -7.73 13.50 4.73
CA SER A 46 -7.74 14.93 4.32
C SER A 46 -9.15 15.53 4.36
N SER A 47 -10.15 14.74 3.97
CA SER A 47 -11.54 15.22 3.84
C SER A 47 -12.34 15.11 5.13
N ALA A 48 -11.81 14.43 6.15
CA ALA A 48 -12.53 14.13 7.38
C ALA A 48 -12.97 15.37 8.18
N PRO A 49 -12.19 16.47 8.31
CA PRO A 49 -12.63 17.64 9.09
C PRO A 49 -13.89 18.25 8.48
N TYR A 50 -13.95 18.25 7.16
CA TYR A 50 -15.01 18.88 6.38
C TYR A 50 -16.22 17.96 6.21
N ALA A 51 -16.00 16.65 6.12
CA ALA A 51 -17.07 15.66 6.24
C ALA A 51 -17.77 15.79 7.61
N LEU A 52 -17.01 16.06 8.66
CA LEU A 52 -17.55 16.22 10.01
C LEU A 52 -18.43 17.48 10.14
N ILE A 53 -17.97 18.61 9.60
CA ILE A 53 -18.75 19.86 9.48
C ILE A 53 -20.03 19.60 8.65
N ARG A 54 -19.89 18.88 7.52
CA ARG A 54 -21.00 18.55 6.63
C ARG A 54 -22.08 17.67 7.28
N PHE A 55 -21.67 16.74 8.15
CA PHE A 55 -22.58 15.84 8.87
C PHE A 55 -23.05 16.41 10.23
N ARG A 56 -22.68 17.65 10.57
CA ARG A 56 -22.99 18.33 11.83
C ARG A 56 -22.64 17.50 13.07
N LEU A 57 -21.54 16.77 12.99
CA LEU A 57 -20.98 16.09 14.16
C LEU A 57 -20.20 17.12 15.00
N PRO A 58 -20.14 16.97 16.32
CA PRO A 58 -19.35 17.86 17.16
C PRO A 58 -17.84 17.62 16.94
N GLU A 59 -17.05 18.69 16.92
CA GLU A 59 -15.62 18.68 16.56
C GLU A 59 -14.77 17.79 17.47
N ASN A 60 -15.21 17.56 18.71
CA ASN A 60 -14.57 16.65 19.65
C ASN A 60 -14.56 15.18 19.17
N LEU A 61 -15.42 14.81 18.21
CA LEU A 61 -15.45 13.47 17.60
C LEU A 61 -14.55 13.34 16.36
N PHE A 62 -13.81 14.38 15.98
CA PHE A 62 -12.98 14.41 14.77
C PHE A 62 -11.99 13.25 14.68
N SER A 63 -11.12 13.11 15.68
CA SER A 63 -10.11 12.06 15.69
C SER A 63 -10.74 10.67 15.60
N VAL A 64 -11.91 10.47 16.21
CA VAL A 64 -12.61 9.19 16.25
C VAL A 64 -13.25 8.88 14.89
N PHE A 65 -13.87 9.87 14.26
CA PHE A 65 -14.45 9.74 12.93
C PHE A 65 -13.39 9.37 11.89
N VAL A 66 -12.28 10.13 11.82
CA VAL A 66 -11.17 9.89 10.88
C VAL A 66 -10.67 8.45 11.01
N ARG A 67 -10.39 8.04 12.25
CA ARG A 67 -9.85 6.70 12.54
C ARG A 67 -10.81 5.62 12.10
N ARG A 68 -12.10 5.77 12.41
CA ARG A 68 -13.11 4.76 12.08
C ARG A 68 -13.28 4.57 10.57
N MET A 69 -13.24 5.65 9.80
CA MET A 69 -13.31 5.57 8.33
C MET A 69 -12.06 4.87 7.75
N ALA A 70 -10.86 5.27 8.19
CA ALA A 70 -9.61 4.68 7.73
C ALA A 70 -9.49 3.20 8.10
N SER A 71 -9.79 2.86 9.35
CA SER A 71 -9.79 1.49 9.85
C SER A 71 -10.80 0.59 9.14
N ALA A 72 -11.98 1.12 8.76
CA ALA A 72 -12.94 0.37 7.98
C ALA A 72 -12.41 0.05 6.57
N LEU A 73 -11.83 1.05 5.90
CA LEU A 73 -11.21 0.87 4.58
C LEU A 73 -10.10 -0.19 4.61
N GLU A 74 -9.19 -0.08 5.57
CA GLU A 74 -8.09 -1.04 5.75
C GLU A 74 -8.60 -2.44 6.05
N LEU A 75 -9.58 -2.59 6.94
CA LEU A 75 -10.14 -3.89 7.31
C LEU A 75 -10.78 -4.60 6.10
N TRP A 76 -11.58 -3.88 5.31
CA TRP A 76 -12.24 -4.45 4.12
C TRP A 76 -11.27 -4.72 2.96
N CYS A 77 -10.07 -4.14 2.98
CA CYS A 77 -9.01 -4.50 2.06
C CYS A 77 -8.56 -5.96 2.23
N LEU A 78 -8.43 -6.47 3.46
CA LEU A 78 -7.87 -7.82 3.71
C LEU A 78 -8.65 -8.98 3.03
N PRO A 79 -9.99 -9.09 3.18
CA PRO A 79 -10.74 -10.16 2.51
C PRO A 79 -10.64 -10.07 0.98
N SER A 80 -10.59 -8.86 0.42
CA SER A 80 -10.47 -8.66 -1.02
C SER A 80 -9.08 -9.01 -1.55
N MET A 81 -8.02 -8.69 -0.80
CA MET A 81 -6.67 -9.14 -1.10
C MET A 81 -6.56 -10.67 -1.03
N LEU A 82 -7.19 -11.30 -0.03
CA LEU A 82 -7.24 -12.76 0.06
C LEU A 82 -7.91 -13.37 -1.17
N LEU A 83 -9.03 -12.81 -1.61
CA LEU A 83 -9.74 -13.27 -2.81
C LEU A 83 -8.86 -13.13 -4.05
N GLY A 84 -8.19 -11.99 -4.25
CA GLY A 84 -7.27 -11.79 -5.38
C GLY A 84 -6.05 -12.72 -5.35
N ASN A 85 -5.52 -13.02 -4.15
CA ASN A 85 -4.47 -14.02 -3.96
C ASN A 85 -4.94 -15.43 -4.35
N ILE A 86 -6.15 -15.83 -3.95
CA ILE A 86 -6.75 -17.12 -4.32
C ILE A 86 -6.94 -17.19 -5.84
N MET A 87 -7.40 -16.11 -6.47
CA MET A 87 -7.53 -16.04 -7.93
C MET A 87 -6.19 -16.26 -8.63
N ASP A 88 -5.13 -15.55 -8.22
CA ASP A 88 -3.80 -15.71 -8.82
C ASP A 88 -3.22 -17.11 -8.60
N LEU A 89 -3.28 -17.62 -7.37
CA LEU A 89 -2.78 -18.96 -7.04
C LEU A 89 -3.57 -20.06 -7.73
N SER A 90 -4.89 -19.91 -7.94
CA SER A 90 -5.70 -20.87 -8.67
C SER A 90 -5.32 -20.93 -10.16
N VAL A 91 -5.09 -19.77 -10.80
CA VAL A 91 -4.63 -19.69 -12.19
C VAL A 91 -3.25 -20.32 -12.34
N LYS A 92 -2.31 -19.99 -11.46
CA LYS A 92 -0.95 -20.56 -11.49
C LYS A 92 -0.92 -22.05 -11.17
N SER A 93 -1.77 -22.51 -10.24
CA SER A 93 -1.92 -23.95 -9.93
C SER A 93 -2.53 -24.72 -11.09
N ALA A 94 -3.56 -24.17 -11.75
CA ALA A 94 -4.14 -24.75 -12.95
C ALA A 94 -3.08 -24.89 -14.06
N MET A 95 -2.23 -23.88 -14.24
CA MET A 95 -1.13 -23.94 -15.20
C MET A 95 -0.09 -25.03 -14.87
N LYS A 96 0.12 -25.34 -13.59
CA LYS A 96 1.06 -26.40 -13.17
C LYS A 96 0.47 -27.81 -13.30
N LEU A 97 -0.83 -27.97 -13.02
CA LEU A 97 -1.50 -29.27 -12.96
C LEU A 97 -1.95 -29.79 -14.33
N SER A 98 -2.22 -28.89 -15.28
CA SER A 98 -2.63 -29.28 -16.63
C SER A 98 -1.44 -29.45 -17.54
N GLY A 99 -1.34 -30.62 -18.21
CA GLY A 99 -0.28 -30.89 -19.20
C GLY A 99 -0.32 -29.99 -20.44
N ASP A 100 -1.46 -29.34 -20.70
CA ASP A 100 -1.68 -28.42 -21.83
C ASP A 100 -1.41 -26.94 -21.48
N LEU A 101 -1.05 -26.64 -20.22
CA LEU A 101 -0.72 -25.30 -19.77
C LEU A 101 0.76 -25.23 -19.43
N GLY A 102 1.45 -24.22 -19.96
CA GLY A 102 2.87 -24.00 -19.74
C GLY A 102 3.22 -22.52 -19.61
N ASP A 103 4.46 -22.23 -19.25
CA ASP A 103 4.97 -20.86 -19.13
C ASP A 103 4.84 -20.12 -20.47
N ASN A 104 4.16 -18.98 -20.43
CA ASN A 104 3.85 -18.16 -21.61
C ASN A 104 3.17 -18.89 -22.78
N ALA A 105 2.64 -20.10 -22.55
CA ALA A 105 1.85 -20.83 -23.54
C ALA A 105 0.55 -20.08 -23.85
N GLY A 106 -0.02 -20.34 -25.03
CA GLY A 106 -1.18 -19.60 -25.48
C GLY A 106 -2.41 -19.72 -24.62
N ASN A 107 -2.67 -20.94 -24.16
CA ASN A 107 -3.82 -21.28 -23.33
C ASN A 107 -3.68 -20.61 -21.96
N SER A 108 -2.45 -20.58 -21.43
CA SER A 108 -2.10 -19.91 -20.19
C SER A 108 -2.37 -18.40 -20.28
N LYS A 109 -1.98 -17.76 -21.39
CA LYS A 109 -2.26 -16.34 -21.63
C LYS A 109 -3.75 -16.05 -21.75
N PHE A 110 -4.49 -16.92 -22.44
CA PHE A 110 -5.95 -16.78 -22.59
C PHE A 110 -6.67 -16.87 -21.24
N ILE A 111 -6.35 -17.87 -20.42
CA ILE A 111 -6.94 -18.02 -19.07
C ILE A 111 -6.58 -16.81 -18.20
N LYS A 112 -5.31 -16.40 -18.19
CA LYS A 112 -4.86 -15.24 -17.42
C LYS A 112 -5.54 -13.94 -17.87
N PHE A 113 -5.80 -13.79 -19.17
CA PHE A 113 -6.52 -12.65 -19.69
C PHE A 113 -7.94 -12.57 -19.09
N TRP A 114 -8.70 -13.65 -19.14
CA TRP A 114 -10.08 -13.67 -18.64
C TRP A 114 -10.20 -13.64 -17.12
N VAL A 115 -9.31 -14.33 -16.39
CA VAL A 115 -9.43 -14.48 -14.93
C VAL A 115 -8.74 -13.35 -14.16
N ILE A 116 -7.68 -12.75 -14.71
CA ILE A 116 -6.90 -11.70 -14.01
C ILE A 116 -7.05 -10.36 -14.73
N THR A 117 -6.85 -10.33 -16.05
CA THR A 117 -6.72 -9.05 -16.77
C THR A 117 -8.07 -8.34 -16.92
N ILE A 118 -9.12 -9.02 -17.37
CA ILE A 118 -10.46 -8.44 -17.48
C ILE A 118 -10.98 -7.96 -16.10
N PRO A 119 -10.91 -8.77 -15.03
CA PRO A 119 -11.26 -8.29 -13.70
C PRO A 119 -10.43 -7.09 -13.25
N SER A 120 -9.14 -7.01 -13.59
CA SER A 120 -8.31 -5.84 -13.27
C SER A 120 -8.84 -4.56 -13.94
N ILE A 121 -9.23 -4.63 -15.22
CA ILE A 121 -9.81 -3.50 -15.94
C ILE A 121 -11.12 -3.06 -15.28
N ILE A 122 -11.99 -4.01 -14.95
CA ILE A 122 -13.26 -3.73 -14.24
C ILE A 122 -12.96 -3.07 -12.89
N CYS A 123 -11.99 -3.58 -12.12
CA CYS A 123 -11.63 -3.02 -10.82
C CYS A 123 -11.10 -1.58 -10.91
N GLN A 124 -10.33 -1.23 -11.96
CA GLN A 124 -9.89 0.15 -12.18
C GLN A 124 -11.06 1.10 -12.46
N TRP A 125 -12.04 0.67 -13.28
CA TRP A 125 -13.26 1.44 -13.51
C TRP A 125 -14.15 1.53 -12.27
N LEU A 126 -14.24 0.46 -11.47
CA LEU A 126 -14.93 0.49 -10.19
C LEU A 126 -14.26 1.47 -9.22
N ASN A 127 -12.93 1.53 -9.19
CA ASN A 127 -12.20 2.49 -8.37
C ASN A 127 -12.55 3.94 -8.78
N PHE A 128 -12.56 4.24 -10.09
CA PHE A 128 -13.06 5.52 -10.59
C PHE A 128 -14.51 5.80 -10.17
N LEU A 129 -15.40 4.83 -10.35
CA LEU A 129 -16.82 4.96 -9.99
C LEU A 129 -17.01 5.20 -8.49
N THR A 130 -16.20 4.59 -7.62
CA THR A 130 -16.28 4.83 -6.18
C THR A 130 -16.02 6.29 -5.82
N TYR A 131 -15.09 6.98 -6.48
CA TYR A 131 -14.87 8.41 -6.26
C TYR A 131 -16.04 9.27 -6.75
N VAL A 132 -16.64 8.92 -7.89
CA VAL A 132 -17.84 9.60 -8.40
C VAL A 132 -19.01 9.44 -7.43
N ILE A 133 -19.25 8.22 -6.94
CA ILE A 133 -20.29 7.94 -5.94
C ILE A 133 -20.00 8.71 -4.65
N LEU A 134 -18.74 8.76 -4.21
CA LEU A 134 -18.35 9.49 -3.01
C LEU A 134 -18.63 10.99 -3.14
N LEU A 135 -18.32 11.59 -4.29
CA LEU A 135 -18.69 12.98 -4.59
C LEU A 135 -20.21 13.19 -4.53
N VAL A 136 -20.99 12.30 -5.15
CA VAL A 136 -22.45 12.37 -5.15
C VAL A 136 -23.01 12.25 -3.73
N VAL A 137 -22.54 11.31 -2.93
CA VAL A 137 -22.96 11.11 -1.54
C VAL A 137 -22.56 12.28 -0.65
N TYR A 138 -21.43 12.94 -0.96
CA TYR A 138 -20.99 14.14 -0.26
C TYR A 138 -21.88 15.36 -0.56
N LEU A 139 -22.31 15.52 -1.82
CA LEU A 139 -23.15 16.61 -2.27
C LEU A 139 -24.63 16.42 -1.88
N ILE A 140 -25.13 15.18 -1.88
CA ILE A 140 -26.54 14.86 -1.61
C ILE A 140 -26.80 14.66 -0.10
N GLY A 141 -27.97 15.06 0.39
CA GLY A 141 -28.44 14.69 1.74
C GLY A 141 -28.91 15.84 2.63
N GLY A 142 -29.19 17.02 2.07
CA GLY A 142 -29.75 18.16 2.81
C GLY A 142 -28.87 18.59 3.98
N ASP A 143 -29.46 19.16 5.02
CA ASP A 143 -28.74 19.78 6.14
C ASP A 143 -27.89 18.84 7.01
N GLN A 144 -28.20 17.54 7.03
CA GLN A 144 -27.51 16.58 7.90
C GLN A 144 -26.66 15.53 7.18
N GLY A 145 -26.79 15.38 5.85
CA GLY A 145 -26.05 14.41 5.06
C GLY A 145 -26.34 12.93 5.42
N ARG A 146 -25.98 11.99 4.55
CA ARG A 146 -26.13 10.55 4.80
C ARG A 146 -24.83 9.91 5.30
N LEU A 147 -24.52 10.12 6.58
CA LEU A 147 -23.30 9.61 7.23
C LEU A 147 -23.09 8.10 7.04
N THR A 148 -24.15 7.30 7.25
CA THR A 148 -24.09 5.84 7.11
C THR A 148 -23.80 5.40 5.68
N THR A 149 -24.41 6.06 4.68
CA THR A 149 -24.12 5.79 3.27
C THR A 149 -22.68 6.16 2.93
N PHE A 150 -22.19 7.29 3.44
CA PHE A 150 -20.79 7.70 3.26
C PHE A 150 -19.82 6.64 3.82
N TYR A 151 -20.08 6.13 5.03
CA TYR A 151 -19.30 5.04 5.62
C TYR A 151 -19.29 3.77 4.77
N PHE A 152 -20.45 3.31 4.32
CA PHE A 152 -20.52 2.09 3.49
C PHE A 152 -19.83 2.26 2.14
N VAL A 153 -19.86 3.44 1.53
CA VAL A 153 -19.12 3.70 0.29
C VAL A 153 -17.61 3.59 0.53
N ILE A 154 -17.09 4.10 1.65
CA ILE A 154 -15.68 3.95 2.00
C ILE A 154 -15.30 2.49 2.29
N ALA A 155 -16.18 1.74 2.96
CA ALA A 155 -15.97 0.31 3.19
C ALA A 155 -15.91 -0.48 1.87
N ILE A 156 -16.85 -0.21 0.94
CA ILE A 156 -16.89 -0.84 -0.39
C ILE A 156 -15.65 -0.43 -1.21
N SER A 157 -15.22 0.83 -1.14
CA SER A 157 -14.00 1.25 -1.84
C SER A 157 -12.76 0.53 -1.29
N GLY A 158 -12.71 0.23 0.01
CA GLY A 158 -11.65 -0.60 0.60
C GLY A 158 -11.59 -2.02 0.01
N PHE A 159 -12.76 -2.62 -0.26
CA PHE A 159 -12.84 -3.93 -0.92
C PHE A 159 -12.39 -3.85 -2.40
N VAL A 160 -12.87 -2.85 -3.15
CA VAL A 160 -12.44 -2.65 -4.56
C VAL A 160 -10.93 -2.38 -4.62
N PHE A 161 -10.40 -1.64 -3.66
CA PHE A 161 -8.99 -1.33 -3.53
C PHE A 161 -8.11 -2.56 -3.36
N GLY A 162 -8.43 -3.46 -2.42
CA GLY A 162 -7.56 -4.61 -2.13
C GLY A 162 -7.55 -5.67 -3.25
N ILE A 163 -8.69 -5.88 -3.92
CA ILE A 163 -8.72 -6.73 -5.11
C ILE A 163 -7.98 -6.09 -6.29
N ASN A 164 -8.08 -4.77 -6.49
CA ASN A 164 -7.38 -4.08 -7.57
C ASN A 164 -5.85 -4.18 -7.39
N MET A 165 -5.35 -3.92 -6.17
CA MET A 165 -3.91 -4.00 -5.87
C MET A 165 -3.35 -5.39 -6.20
N THR A 166 -4.04 -6.45 -5.77
CA THR A 166 -3.59 -7.83 -6.01
C THR A 166 -3.64 -8.17 -7.50
N LEU A 167 -4.71 -7.83 -8.22
CA LEU A 167 -4.83 -8.10 -9.66
C LEU A 167 -3.77 -7.35 -10.49
N VAL A 168 -3.41 -6.12 -10.13
CA VAL A 168 -2.34 -5.36 -10.80
C VAL A 168 -0.98 -6.06 -10.64
N TYR A 169 -0.69 -6.60 -9.45
CA TYR A 169 0.56 -7.32 -9.20
C TYR A 169 0.57 -8.68 -9.92
N SER A 170 -0.59 -9.35 -9.96
CA SER A 170 -0.77 -10.60 -10.68
C SER A 170 -0.69 -10.45 -12.20
N ALA A 171 -1.10 -9.31 -12.76
CA ALA A 171 -1.06 -9.06 -14.20
C ALA A 171 0.38 -9.18 -14.74
N ASP A 172 1.32 -8.48 -14.14
CA ASP A 172 2.75 -8.60 -14.41
C ASP A 172 3.58 -8.12 -13.21
N TYR A 173 4.20 -9.06 -12.49
CA TYR A 173 5.04 -8.76 -11.33
C TYR A 173 6.29 -7.96 -11.71
N ASN A 174 6.67 -7.93 -12.99
CA ASN A 174 7.88 -7.24 -13.42
C ASN A 174 7.78 -5.72 -13.19
N TYR A 175 6.59 -5.14 -13.37
CA TYR A 175 6.35 -3.70 -13.21
C TYR A 175 6.01 -3.30 -11.76
N THR A 176 5.98 -4.23 -10.81
CA THR A 176 5.69 -3.95 -9.39
C THR A 176 6.62 -2.87 -8.78
N PRO A 177 7.93 -2.81 -9.06
CA PRO A 177 8.77 -1.72 -8.55
C PRO A 177 8.34 -0.33 -9.07
N VAL A 178 7.90 -0.28 -10.32
CA VAL A 178 7.41 0.96 -10.96
C VAL A 178 6.07 1.38 -10.38
N TYR A 179 5.20 0.42 -10.07
CA TYR A 179 3.96 0.65 -9.35
C TYR A 179 4.18 1.30 -7.98
N ILE A 180 5.09 0.72 -7.18
CA ILE A 180 5.39 1.20 -5.82
C ILE A 180 5.99 2.61 -5.87
N ALA A 181 6.77 2.92 -6.91
CA ALA A 181 7.24 4.28 -7.15
C ALA A 181 6.08 5.26 -7.41
N GLY A 182 5.08 4.86 -8.22
CA GLY A 182 3.85 5.64 -8.42
C GLY A 182 3.05 5.84 -7.13
N GLU A 183 2.86 4.76 -6.35
CA GLU A 183 2.16 4.77 -5.05
C GLU A 183 2.79 5.77 -4.07
N ASN A 184 4.11 5.73 -3.91
CA ASN A 184 4.84 6.57 -2.97
C ASN A 184 5.10 8.00 -3.47
N SER A 185 4.86 8.27 -4.76
CA SER A 185 4.89 9.63 -5.32
C SER A 185 3.64 10.43 -5.02
N PHE A 186 2.52 9.75 -4.75
CA PHE A 186 1.24 10.38 -4.47
C PHE A 186 1.27 11.31 -3.24
N PRO A 187 1.88 10.94 -2.10
CA PRO A 187 2.22 11.83 -1.00
C PRO A 187 2.65 13.25 -1.40
N ALA A 188 3.71 13.35 -2.19
CA ALA A 188 4.28 14.61 -2.67
C ALA A 188 3.35 15.34 -3.65
N LEU A 189 2.70 14.60 -4.57
CA LEU A 189 1.79 15.19 -5.55
C LEU A 189 0.63 15.93 -4.87
N THR A 190 0.00 15.35 -3.85
CA THR A 190 -1.11 16.08 -3.21
C THR A 190 -0.63 17.23 -2.36
N SER A 191 0.54 17.15 -1.72
CA SER A 191 1.11 18.30 -1.00
C SER A 191 1.31 19.47 -1.95
N PHE A 192 1.75 19.19 -3.18
CA PHE A 192 1.84 20.19 -4.24
C PHE A 192 0.46 20.73 -4.67
N ILE A 193 -0.55 19.88 -4.84
CA ILE A 193 -1.92 20.31 -5.16
C ILE A 193 -2.49 21.17 -4.03
N HIS A 194 -2.35 20.78 -2.77
CA HIS A 194 -2.78 21.55 -1.61
C HIS A 194 -2.12 22.93 -1.55
N TYR A 195 -0.83 22.99 -1.85
CA TYR A 195 -0.11 24.25 -1.96
C TYR A 195 -0.72 25.16 -3.04
N LEU A 196 -0.97 24.62 -4.24
CA LEU A 196 -1.62 25.38 -5.33
C LEU A 196 -3.04 25.84 -4.96
N THR A 197 -3.85 24.95 -4.39
CA THR A 197 -5.23 25.27 -3.98
C THR A 197 -5.25 26.35 -2.90
N THR A 198 -4.30 26.31 -1.96
CA THR A 198 -4.16 27.34 -0.92
C THR A 198 -3.72 28.67 -1.50
N LEU A 199 -2.85 28.69 -2.51
CA LEU A 199 -2.47 29.93 -3.20
C LEU A 199 -3.66 30.56 -3.94
N MET A 200 -4.47 29.75 -4.61
CA MET A 200 -5.61 30.24 -5.40
C MET A 200 -6.81 30.66 -4.53
N PHE A 201 -7.07 29.92 -3.46
CA PHE A 201 -8.31 30.02 -2.68
C PHE A 201 -8.10 30.25 -1.18
N GLY A 202 -6.88 30.50 -0.71
CA GLY A 202 -6.56 30.68 0.71
C GLY A 202 -7.12 31.95 1.35
N ASN A 203 -7.68 32.89 0.57
CA ASN A 203 -8.30 34.09 1.12
C ASN A 203 -9.69 33.77 1.71
N ARG A 204 -9.70 33.42 3.01
CA ARG A 204 -10.90 33.08 3.80
C ARG A 204 -11.97 34.16 3.86
N ARG A 205 -11.64 35.43 3.53
CA ARG A 205 -12.65 36.51 3.48
C ARG A 205 -13.53 36.47 2.23
N LYS A 206 -13.05 35.83 1.15
CA LYS A 206 -13.75 35.79 -0.15
C LYS A 206 -14.32 34.41 -0.46
N TRP A 207 -13.69 33.36 0.03
CA TRP A 207 -14.04 31.97 -0.27
C TRP A 207 -14.24 31.17 1.01
N ASN A 208 -15.15 30.19 0.95
CA ASN A 208 -15.17 29.12 1.93
C ASN A 208 -14.04 28.13 1.59
N SER A 209 -12.80 28.56 1.86
CA SER A 209 -11.55 27.87 1.47
C SER A 209 -11.55 26.40 1.90
N ASP A 210 -12.06 26.16 3.10
CA ASP A 210 -12.16 24.88 3.79
C ASP A 210 -13.01 23.86 3.00
N TYR A 211 -14.20 24.27 2.53
CA TYR A 211 -15.05 23.41 1.67
C TYR A 211 -14.45 23.20 0.28
N LEU A 212 -13.83 24.24 -0.28
CA LEU A 212 -13.33 24.23 -1.65
C LEU A 212 -12.09 23.34 -1.81
N ILE A 213 -11.20 23.31 -0.80
CA ILE A 213 -10.01 22.45 -0.80
C ILE A 213 -10.40 20.96 -0.95
N VAL A 214 -11.43 20.51 -0.23
CA VAL A 214 -11.89 19.12 -0.32
C VAL A 214 -12.53 18.82 -1.67
N CYS A 215 -13.35 19.75 -2.17
CA CYS A 215 -13.95 19.58 -3.49
C CYS A 215 -12.86 19.40 -4.56
N VAL A 216 -11.78 20.19 -4.48
CA VAL A 216 -10.61 20.05 -5.36
C VAL A 216 -9.93 18.70 -5.18
N ASP A 217 -9.70 18.23 -3.94
CA ASP A 217 -9.10 16.91 -3.69
C ASP A 217 -9.91 15.77 -4.31
N ILE A 218 -11.24 15.78 -4.15
CA ILE A 218 -12.13 14.76 -4.71
C ILE A 218 -12.12 14.84 -6.24
N VAL A 219 -12.16 16.03 -6.83
CA VAL A 219 -12.12 16.21 -8.29
C VAL A 219 -10.78 15.73 -8.87
N VAL A 220 -9.66 16.05 -8.22
CA VAL A 220 -8.35 15.56 -8.65
C VAL A 220 -8.26 14.04 -8.53
N ALA A 221 -8.83 13.45 -7.48
CA ALA A 221 -8.93 11.99 -7.35
C ALA A 221 -9.70 11.34 -8.51
N ILE A 222 -10.82 11.95 -8.92
CA ILE A 222 -11.62 11.51 -10.07
C ILE A 222 -10.80 11.59 -11.36
N ILE A 223 -10.07 12.69 -11.59
CA ILE A 223 -9.23 12.87 -12.79
C ILE A 223 -8.12 11.82 -12.85
N ILE A 224 -7.38 11.63 -11.74
CA ILE A 224 -6.26 10.68 -11.69
C ILE A 224 -6.76 9.24 -11.87
N SER A 225 -7.84 8.86 -11.16
CA SER A 225 -8.42 7.52 -11.29
C SER A 225 -9.02 7.25 -12.66
N PHE A 226 -9.62 8.26 -13.30
CA PHE A 226 -10.08 8.17 -14.69
C PHE A 226 -8.91 7.94 -15.66
N ALA A 227 -7.85 8.74 -15.55
CA ALA A 227 -6.66 8.58 -16.37
C ALA A 227 -6.03 7.18 -16.18
N ALA A 228 -5.93 6.71 -14.93
CA ALA A 228 -5.45 5.37 -14.63
C ALA A 228 -6.32 4.28 -15.28
N ALA A 229 -7.65 4.37 -15.17
CA ALA A 229 -8.58 3.40 -15.75
C ALA A 229 -8.52 3.38 -17.29
N VAL A 230 -8.45 4.55 -17.93
CA VAL A 230 -8.32 4.68 -19.39
C VAL A 230 -6.99 4.08 -19.86
N VAL A 231 -5.86 4.49 -19.27
CA VAL A 231 -4.54 3.99 -19.68
C VAL A 231 -4.41 2.50 -19.43
N TRP A 232 -4.96 1.97 -18.33
CA TRP A 232 -4.99 0.54 -18.04
C TRP A 232 -5.84 -0.24 -19.07
N SER A 233 -7.02 0.29 -19.44
CA SER A 233 -7.88 -0.30 -20.46
C SER A 233 -7.27 -0.26 -21.86
N VAL A 234 -6.53 0.81 -22.18
CA VAL A 234 -5.81 0.94 -23.45
C VAL A 234 -4.64 -0.05 -23.49
N ALA A 235 -3.86 -0.15 -22.41
CA ALA A 235 -2.74 -1.08 -22.33
C ALA A 235 -3.18 -2.55 -22.39
N TYR A 236 -4.14 -2.96 -21.58
CA TYR A 236 -4.52 -4.37 -21.42
C TYR A 236 -5.79 -4.79 -22.18
N GLY A 237 -6.56 -3.84 -22.72
CA GLY A 237 -7.72 -4.11 -23.57
C GLY A 237 -7.41 -3.85 -25.03
N HIS A 238 -7.09 -2.61 -25.38
CA HIS A 238 -6.91 -2.24 -26.79
C HIS A 238 -5.61 -2.77 -27.41
N TYR A 239 -4.47 -2.56 -26.72
CA TYR A 239 -3.14 -2.98 -27.18
C TYR A 239 -2.67 -4.32 -26.61
N ALA A 240 -3.55 -5.06 -25.93
CA ALA A 240 -3.23 -6.43 -25.55
C ALA A 240 -3.05 -7.32 -26.79
N GLY A 241 -3.49 -6.91 -27.99
CA GLY A 241 -3.37 -7.67 -29.24
C GLY A 241 -4.66 -8.41 -29.58
N THR A 242 -4.61 -9.28 -30.59
CA THR A 242 -5.82 -9.96 -31.11
C THR A 242 -6.24 -11.12 -30.21
N TYR A 243 -7.52 -11.16 -29.83
CA TYR A 243 -8.10 -12.27 -29.07
C TYR A 243 -8.39 -13.46 -29.98
N PRO A 244 -7.96 -14.68 -29.62
CA PRO A 244 -8.44 -15.87 -30.32
C PRO A 244 -9.92 -16.10 -29.97
N GLU A 245 -10.77 -16.35 -30.98
CA GLU A 245 -12.21 -16.60 -30.82
C GLU A 245 -12.50 -17.93 -30.10
N THR A 246 -11.54 -18.85 -30.16
CA THR A 246 -11.55 -20.15 -29.47
C THR A 246 -10.38 -20.25 -28.51
N ILE A 247 -10.47 -21.13 -27.51
CA ILE A 247 -9.31 -21.44 -26.65
C ILE A 247 -8.19 -21.92 -27.59
N PRO A 248 -7.02 -21.25 -27.60
CA PRO A 248 -5.92 -21.65 -28.47
C PRO A 248 -5.42 -23.06 -28.12
N SER A 249 -4.50 -23.60 -28.91
CA SER A 249 -3.77 -24.81 -28.52
C SER A 249 -2.47 -24.44 -27.81
N ALA A 250 -1.97 -25.32 -26.92
CA ALA A 250 -0.74 -25.07 -26.16
C ALA A 250 0.49 -24.75 -27.05
N SER A 251 0.52 -25.29 -28.26
CA SER A 251 1.57 -25.14 -29.27
C SER A 251 1.35 -23.99 -30.26
N GLU A 252 0.24 -23.25 -30.17
CA GLU A 252 -0.05 -22.15 -31.09
C GLU A 252 0.88 -20.96 -30.83
N ASP A 253 1.63 -20.54 -31.85
CA ASP A 253 2.44 -19.32 -31.79
C ASP A 253 1.54 -18.09 -31.76
N LEU A 254 1.45 -17.45 -30.59
CA LEU A 254 0.71 -16.20 -30.38
C LEU A 254 1.60 -14.96 -30.52
N SER A 255 2.66 -15.01 -31.33
CA SER A 255 3.39 -13.80 -31.72
C SER A 255 2.42 -12.71 -32.23
N GLY A 256 2.29 -11.60 -31.48
CA GLY A 256 1.35 -10.50 -31.75
C GLY A 256 -0.07 -10.65 -31.17
N LYS A 257 -0.42 -11.79 -30.58
CA LYS A 257 -1.71 -12.02 -29.89
C LYS A 257 -1.46 -12.06 -28.37
N LEU A 258 -2.22 -11.29 -27.58
CA LEU A 258 -2.00 -11.19 -26.12
C LEU A 258 -0.56 -10.72 -25.77
N GLN A 259 -0.05 -9.73 -26.50
CA GLN A 259 1.32 -9.22 -26.42
C GLN A 259 1.67 -8.66 -25.03
N HIS A 260 0.74 -7.97 -24.38
CA HIS A 260 0.93 -7.43 -23.03
C HIS A 260 0.64 -8.43 -21.91
N ILE A 261 0.18 -9.64 -22.23
CA ILE A 261 -0.15 -10.66 -21.23
C ILE A 261 1.06 -11.56 -20.99
N PHE A 262 1.57 -11.52 -19.77
CA PHE A 262 2.65 -12.39 -19.31
C PHE A 262 2.08 -13.53 -18.46
N ALA A 263 2.14 -14.78 -18.93
CA ALA A 263 1.65 -15.93 -18.17
C ALA A 263 2.83 -16.72 -17.59
N ASN A 264 2.86 -16.89 -16.28
CA ASN A 264 3.90 -17.60 -15.56
C ASN A 264 3.26 -18.65 -14.65
N ALA A 265 3.66 -19.90 -14.78
CA ALA A 265 3.19 -21.00 -13.95
C ALA A 265 3.82 -20.93 -12.54
N PHE A 266 3.24 -21.68 -11.61
CA PHE A 266 3.79 -21.80 -10.26
C PHE A 266 5.03 -22.71 -10.26
N GLY A 267 6.21 -22.16 -9.99
CA GLY A 267 7.41 -22.98 -9.81
C GLY A 267 7.27 -23.85 -8.56
N GLY A 268 6.79 -23.25 -7.47
CA GLY A 268 6.56 -23.92 -6.18
C GLY A 268 7.84 -24.39 -5.47
N GLU A 269 9.00 -24.20 -6.08
CA GLU A 269 10.29 -24.39 -5.43
C GLU A 269 10.63 -23.14 -4.64
N PHE A 270 10.64 -23.28 -3.31
CA PHE A 270 11.02 -22.20 -2.42
C PHE A 270 12.54 -21.98 -2.50
N LYS A 271 12.95 -20.96 -3.25
CA LYS A 271 14.36 -20.55 -3.34
C LYS A 271 14.79 -19.88 -2.05
N SER A 272 15.85 -20.38 -1.43
CA SER A 272 16.36 -19.84 -0.17
C SER A 272 16.83 -18.39 -0.33
N GLU A 273 17.24 -18.01 -1.53
CA GLU A 273 17.65 -16.65 -1.89
C GLU A 273 16.50 -15.64 -1.84
N ALA A 274 15.24 -16.09 -1.96
CA ALA A 274 14.06 -15.21 -1.87
C ALA A 274 13.61 -14.92 -0.43
N ILE A 275 14.18 -15.61 0.58
CA ILE A 275 13.81 -15.46 2.00
C ILE A 275 14.11 -14.06 2.51
N SER A 276 15.32 -13.55 2.26
CA SER A 276 15.75 -12.23 2.74
C SER A 276 14.84 -11.11 2.18
N PRO A 277 14.63 -11.00 0.85
CA PRO A 277 13.69 -10.03 0.29
C PRO A 277 12.25 -10.20 0.79
N ALA A 278 11.78 -11.44 1.01
CA ALA A 278 10.45 -11.68 1.59
C ALA A 278 10.34 -11.15 3.03
N LEU A 279 11.37 -11.35 3.85
CA LEU A 279 11.42 -10.79 5.20
C LEU A 279 11.47 -9.25 5.19
N MET A 280 12.17 -8.65 4.21
CA MET A 280 12.16 -7.19 4.03
C MET A 280 10.74 -6.67 3.79
N ILE A 281 9.93 -7.34 2.95
CA ILE A 281 8.53 -6.96 2.71
C ILE A 281 7.69 -7.16 3.98
N VAL A 282 7.79 -8.31 4.63
CA VAL A 282 6.96 -8.63 5.81
C VAL A 282 7.26 -7.69 6.97
N VAL A 283 8.53 -7.45 7.31
CA VAL A 283 8.91 -6.54 8.40
C VAL A 283 8.76 -5.07 7.99
N GLY A 284 9.04 -4.76 6.73
CA GLY A 284 8.78 -3.47 6.10
C GLY A 284 7.30 -3.11 6.28
N MET A 285 6.39 -3.83 5.63
CA MET A 285 4.96 -3.55 5.66
C MET A 285 4.35 -3.78 7.06
N GLY A 286 4.69 -4.86 7.75
CA GLY A 286 3.99 -5.28 8.97
C GLY A 286 4.21 -4.36 10.17
N LEU A 287 5.46 -3.95 10.43
CA LEU A 287 5.81 -3.29 11.70
C LEU A 287 5.56 -1.77 11.69
N VAL A 288 5.34 -1.14 10.51
CA VAL A 288 5.25 0.33 10.40
C VAL A 288 4.11 0.89 11.24
N TYR A 289 2.89 0.36 11.11
CA TYR A 289 1.72 0.87 11.81
C TYR A 289 1.58 0.42 13.27
N ALA A 290 2.44 -0.49 13.72
CA ALA A 290 2.56 -0.80 15.14
C ALA A 290 3.13 0.40 15.94
N ILE A 291 3.92 1.24 15.27
CA ILE A 291 4.71 2.32 15.89
C ILE A 291 4.31 3.68 15.31
N TYR A 292 4.23 3.81 13.98
CA TYR A 292 3.98 5.07 13.28
C TYR A 292 2.53 5.16 12.81
N PRO A 293 1.84 6.32 12.92
CA PRO A 293 2.29 7.55 13.58
C PRO A 293 2.03 7.55 15.11
N GLY A 294 1.30 6.56 15.63
CA GLY A 294 0.69 6.59 16.96
C GLY A 294 1.69 6.73 18.12
N ILE A 295 2.77 5.93 18.12
CA ILE A 295 3.83 5.98 19.14
C ILE A 295 4.89 7.00 18.74
N ALA A 296 5.42 6.92 17.53
CA ALA A 296 6.40 7.86 16.98
C ALA A 296 5.83 8.43 15.66
N PRO A 297 5.64 9.75 15.51
CA PRO A 297 6.01 10.80 16.47
C PRO A 297 5.02 10.99 17.64
N GLY A 298 3.80 10.43 17.56
CA GLY A 298 2.63 10.86 18.35
C GLY A 298 2.77 10.91 19.88
N MET A 299 3.56 10.04 20.50
CA MET A 299 3.74 9.97 21.97
C MET A 299 5.14 10.36 22.43
N ILE A 300 6.11 10.40 21.51
CA ILE A 300 7.53 10.55 21.82
C ILE A 300 8.03 11.95 21.47
N VAL A 301 7.52 12.54 20.39
CA VAL A 301 7.94 13.84 19.87
C VAL A 301 7.05 14.94 20.49
N PRO A 302 7.60 16.14 20.79
CA PRO A 302 6.78 17.28 21.17
C PRO A 302 5.74 17.64 20.11
N PHE A 303 4.52 17.96 20.55
CA PHE A 303 3.36 18.16 19.68
C PHE A 303 3.60 19.10 18.48
N TYR A 304 4.29 20.23 18.69
CA TYR A 304 4.57 21.22 17.64
C TYR A 304 5.52 20.75 16.52
N LEU A 305 6.21 19.61 16.69
CA LEU A 305 7.05 19.01 15.65
C LEU A 305 6.35 17.89 14.87
N ILE A 306 5.24 17.34 15.38
CA ILE A 306 4.55 16.19 14.75
C ILE A 306 4.23 16.51 13.29
N ASP A 307 3.52 17.60 13.05
CA ASP A 307 3.12 18.03 11.70
C ASP A 307 4.33 18.27 10.79
N LYS A 308 5.44 18.81 11.34
CA LYS A 308 6.66 19.05 10.57
C LYS A 308 7.32 17.74 10.12
N ILE A 309 7.33 16.73 10.99
CA ILE A 309 7.87 15.41 10.67
C ILE A 309 7.02 14.76 9.57
N GLU A 310 5.70 14.81 9.72
CA GLU A 310 4.78 14.27 8.70
C GLU A 310 5.02 14.94 7.34
N MET A 311 5.16 16.27 7.29
CA MET A 311 5.46 16.99 6.04
C MET A 311 6.80 16.58 5.42
N VAL A 312 7.85 16.39 6.22
CA VAL A 312 9.15 15.92 5.72
C VAL A 312 9.02 14.51 5.16
N LEU A 313 8.31 13.62 5.86
CA LEU A 313 8.10 12.24 5.41
C LEU A 313 7.33 12.20 4.10
N LEU A 314 6.25 12.97 3.95
CA LEU A 314 5.46 13.03 2.71
C LEU A 314 6.29 13.36 1.46
N ILE A 315 7.41 14.09 1.62
CA ILE A 315 8.35 14.38 0.53
C ILE A 315 9.45 13.31 0.46
N ALA A 316 9.95 12.83 1.60
CA ALA A 316 11.06 11.89 1.65
C ALA A 316 10.69 10.48 1.13
N THR A 317 9.42 10.07 1.24
CA THR A 317 8.94 8.73 0.84
C THR A 317 9.08 8.43 -0.64
N ILE A 318 9.10 9.45 -1.50
CA ILE A 318 9.24 9.24 -2.95
C ILE A 318 10.63 8.69 -3.34
N PHE A 319 11.68 9.07 -2.59
CA PHE A 319 13.05 8.84 -3.02
C PHE A 319 13.43 7.35 -3.07
N PRO A 320 13.20 6.52 -2.02
CA PRO A 320 13.64 5.14 -2.06
C PRO A 320 13.00 4.33 -3.20
N PRO A 321 11.67 4.32 -3.39
CA PRO A 321 11.03 3.59 -4.49
C PRO A 321 11.45 4.08 -5.88
N VAL A 322 11.53 5.39 -6.10
CA VAL A 322 11.93 5.96 -7.40
C VAL A 322 13.39 5.64 -7.71
N LEU A 323 14.31 5.77 -6.75
CA LEU A 323 15.71 5.44 -6.95
C LEU A 323 15.88 3.96 -7.32
N ILE A 324 15.19 3.06 -6.61
CA ILE A 324 15.24 1.61 -6.93
C ILE A 324 14.62 1.31 -8.29
N ALA A 325 13.53 1.97 -8.67
CA ALA A 325 12.95 1.83 -10.00
C ALA A 325 13.92 2.29 -11.11
N LEU A 326 14.66 3.40 -10.89
CA LEU A 326 15.70 3.88 -11.81
C LEU A 326 16.91 2.94 -11.86
N PHE A 327 17.33 2.37 -10.72
CA PHE A 327 18.37 1.33 -10.68
C PHE A 327 17.97 0.10 -11.50
N ASN A 328 16.74 -0.39 -11.32
CA ASN A 328 16.20 -1.52 -12.07
C ASN A 328 16.15 -1.26 -13.59
N LYS A 329 16.02 0.02 -14.00
CA LYS A 329 16.10 0.42 -15.42
C LYS A 329 17.51 0.50 -15.99
N GLY A 330 18.52 0.65 -15.15
CA GLY A 330 19.90 0.81 -15.60
C GLY A 330 20.32 2.25 -15.91
N GLU A 331 19.56 3.26 -15.47
CA GLU A 331 19.89 4.69 -15.68
C GLU A 331 21.25 5.10 -15.06
N PHE A 332 21.76 4.29 -14.12
CA PHE A 332 23.07 4.49 -13.47
C PHE A 332 24.16 3.52 -13.97
N GLY A 333 23.97 2.86 -15.12
CA GLY A 333 24.91 1.87 -15.65
C GLY A 333 25.07 0.63 -14.77
N ALA A 334 24.10 0.35 -13.89
CA ALA A 334 24.16 -0.68 -12.85
C ALA A 334 22.98 -1.66 -12.95
N LYS A 335 22.50 -1.96 -14.16
CA LYS A 335 21.33 -2.84 -14.38
C LYS A 335 21.60 -4.28 -13.89
N ASP A 336 22.78 -4.78 -14.19
CA ASP A 336 23.37 -6.04 -13.71
C ASP A 336 23.41 -6.13 -12.17
N LYS A 337 23.60 -4.98 -11.52
CA LYS A 337 23.76 -4.79 -10.08
C LYS A 337 22.49 -4.31 -9.37
N SER A 338 21.39 -4.12 -10.08
CA SER A 338 20.13 -3.70 -9.47
C SER A 338 19.56 -4.77 -8.52
N PRO A 339 18.68 -4.42 -7.56
CA PRO A 339 18.04 -5.43 -6.70
C PRO A 339 17.21 -6.44 -7.49
N LYS A 340 16.63 -6.02 -8.62
CA LYS A 340 15.96 -6.92 -9.55
C LYS A 340 16.96 -7.77 -10.36
N SER A 341 18.22 -7.34 -10.47
CA SER A 341 19.29 -7.95 -11.28
C SER A 341 18.91 -8.17 -12.74
N GLU A 342 19.91 -8.33 -13.61
CA GLU A 342 19.60 -8.69 -15.00
C GLU A 342 19.26 -10.18 -15.11
N TYR A 343 18.20 -10.47 -15.87
CA TYR A 343 17.79 -11.83 -16.21
C TYR A 343 18.97 -12.66 -16.77
N PRO A 344 19.06 -13.98 -16.55
CA PRO A 344 18.19 -14.80 -15.71
C PRO A 344 18.32 -14.47 -14.21
N PHE A 345 17.17 -14.51 -13.52
CA PHE A 345 17.06 -14.23 -12.08
C PHE A 345 17.64 -15.40 -11.28
N ASN A 346 18.96 -15.34 -11.08
CA ASN A 346 19.76 -16.39 -10.44
C ASN A 346 20.10 -16.05 -8.98
N GLY A 347 19.49 -15.00 -8.43
CA GLY A 347 19.73 -14.54 -7.07
C GLY A 347 20.96 -13.67 -6.90
N TRP A 348 20.96 -12.92 -5.80
CA TRP A 348 21.96 -11.90 -5.50
C TRP A 348 23.37 -12.48 -5.37
N THR A 349 23.50 -13.67 -4.77
CA THR A 349 24.79 -14.34 -4.57
C THR A 349 25.46 -14.70 -5.90
N GLN A 350 24.70 -15.28 -6.83
CA GLN A 350 25.27 -15.78 -8.09
C GLN A 350 25.63 -14.64 -9.06
N LYS A 351 24.94 -13.50 -8.97
CA LYS A 351 25.17 -12.31 -9.82
C LYS A 351 26.16 -11.30 -9.22
N GLY A 352 26.79 -11.62 -8.08
CA GLY A 352 27.71 -10.69 -7.40
C GLY A 352 27.02 -9.47 -6.78
N ALA A 353 25.69 -9.52 -6.62
CA ALA A 353 24.87 -8.49 -6.01
C ALA A 353 24.63 -8.73 -4.50
N TRP A 354 25.52 -9.49 -3.85
CA TRP A 354 25.40 -9.91 -2.45
C TRP A 354 25.27 -8.75 -1.45
N TYR A 355 25.75 -7.56 -1.81
CA TYR A 355 25.69 -6.37 -0.96
C TYR A 355 24.24 -5.91 -0.68
N TRP A 356 23.24 -6.35 -1.44
CA TRP A 356 21.84 -6.09 -1.10
C TRP A 356 21.41 -6.77 0.21
N HIS A 357 22.09 -7.83 0.65
CA HIS A 357 21.90 -8.40 2.00
C HIS A 357 22.32 -7.42 3.11
N LEU A 358 23.12 -6.38 2.83
CA LEU A 358 23.40 -5.35 3.83
C LEU A 358 22.13 -4.57 4.22
N ILE A 359 21.12 -4.54 3.34
CA ILE A 359 19.82 -3.94 3.65
C ILE A 359 19.06 -4.76 4.70
N ASP A 360 19.40 -6.04 4.92
CA ASP A 360 18.84 -6.82 6.03
C ASP A 360 19.18 -6.20 7.40
N LEU A 361 20.26 -5.41 7.51
CA LEU A 361 20.58 -4.64 8.72
C LEU A 361 19.49 -3.61 9.06
N LEU A 362 18.74 -3.12 8.07
CA LEU A 362 17.61 -2.22 8.31
C LEU A 362 16.42 -2.94 8.96
N ILE A 363 16.27 -4.26 8.75
CA ILE A 363 15.27 -5.08 9.46
C ILE A 363 15.58 -5.05 10.95
N VAL A 364 16.83 -5.38 11.31
CA VAL A 364 17.29 -5.39 12.70
C VAL A 364 17.13 -4.00 13.30
N THR A 365 17.62 -2.97 12.60
CA THR A 365 17.50 -1.58 13.03
C THR A 365 16.05 -1.18 13.31
N LYS A 366 15.13 -1.51 12.40
CA LYS A 366 13.70 -1.17 12.54
C LYS A 366 13.06 -1.87 13.75
N ILE A 367 13.35 -3.14 13.97
CA ILE A 367 12.86 -3.90 15.14
C ILE A 367 13.45 -3.32 16.44
N THR A 368 14.75 -3.00 16.44
CA THR A 368 15.41 -2.38 17.60
C THR A 368 14.82 -1.02 17.92
N LEU A 369 14.56 -0.17 16.91
CA LEU A 369 13.91 1.13 17.12
C LEU A 369 12.50 0.98 17.68
N ALA A 370 11.70 0.03 17.17
CA ALA A 370 10.37 -0.27 17.70
C ALA A 370 10.43 -0.66 19.19
N ALA A 371 11.37 -1.53 19.57
CA ALA A 371 11.58 -1.94 20.95
C ALA A 371 12.04 -0.77 21.83
N ILE A 372 12.95 0.07 21.33
CA ILE A 372 13.41 1.29 22.04
C ILE A 372 12.24 2.24 22.29
N PHE A 373 11.38 2.48 21.29
CA PHE A 373 10.23 3.37 21.44
C PHE A 373 9.24 2.86 22.50
N ILE A 374 8.87 1.57 22.47
CA ILE A 374 8.01 0.97 23.49
C ILE A 374 8.66 1.00 24.87
N TYR A 375 9.98 0.74 24.96
CA TYR A 375 10.72 0.81 26.21
C TYR A 375 10.72 2.22 26.79
N CYS A 376 10.94 3.25 25.97
CA CYS A 376 10.98 4.64 26.41
C CYS A 376 9.63 5.10 26.99
N LEU A 377 8.51 4.57 26.50
CA LEU A 377 7.18 4.87 27.03
C LEU A 377 6.94 4.28 28.42
N HIS A 378 7.44 3.08 28.69
CA HIS A 378 7.22 2.42 30.00
C HIS A 378 8.26 2.82 31.05
N TYR A 379 9.48 3.17 30.64
CA TYR A 379 10.58 3.53 31.54
C TYR A 379 11.03 4.98 31.30
N ARG A 380 10.13 5.93 31.58
CA ARG A 380 10.35 7.37 31.36
C ARG A 380 11.56 7.95 32.10
N ASP A 381 11.90 7.37 33.25
CA ASP A 381 13.04 7.81 34.06
C ASP A 381 14.39 7.26 33.62
N SER A 382 14.42 6.32 32.68
CA SER A 382 15.68 5.78 32.17
C SER A 382 16.48 6.86 31.42
N ASN A 383 17.82 6.78 31.50
CA ASN A 383 18.72 7.68 30.76
C ASN A 383 18.44 7.66 29.25
N LEU A 384 18.05 6.50 28.72
CA LEU A 384 17.66 6.32 27.33
C LEU A 384 16.38 7.09 27.00
N SER A 385 15.32 6.93 27.81
CA SER A 385 14.05 7.62 27.59
C SER A 385 14.19 9.14 27.71
N ARG A 386 14.94 9.63 28.71
CA ARG A 386 15.21 11.08 28.88
C ARG A 386 15.95 11.71 27.70
N SER A 387 16.73 10.91 26.97
CA SER A 387 17.48 11.35 25.78
C SER A 387 16.64 11.34 24.50
N ILE A 388 15.49 10.65 24.49
CA ILE A 388 14.64 10.45 23.31
C ILE A 388 13.30 11.18 23.48
N VAL A 389 12.54 10.88 24.53
CA VAL A 389 11.19 11.42 24.74
C VAL A 389 11.24 12.92 25.00
N ASN A 390 10.41 13.67 24.29
CA ASN A 390 10.35 15.13 24.31
C ASN A 390 11.65 15.84 23.92
N GLN A 391 12.65 15.13 23.40
CA GLN A 391 13.88 15.72 22.86
C GLN A 391 13.73 15.96 21.35
N PRO A 392 13.56 17.22 20.88
CA PRO A 392 13.16 17.49 19.50
C PRO A 392 14.08 16.88 18.45
N LYS A 393 15.41 16.96 18.63
CA LYS A 393 16.38 16.50 17.65
C LYS A 393 16.42 14.98 17.54
N MET A 394 16.56 14.29 18.68
CA MET A 394 16.73 12.83 18.70
C MET A 394 15.44 12.09 18.33
N SER A 395 14.30 12.49 18.91
CA SER A 395 13.01 11.87 18.61
C SER A 395 12.61 12.03 17.13
N THR A 396 12.86 13.21 16.55
CA THR A 396 12.64 13.47 15.13
C THR A 396 13.53 12.60 14.26
N ALA A 397 14.84 12.58 14.52
CA ALA A 397 15.79 11.80 13.74
C ALA A 397 15.43 10.30 13.76
N LEU A 398 15.15 9.74 14.95
CA LEU A 398 14.78 8.34 15.08
C LEU A 398 13.45 7.99 14.41
N SER A 399 12.46 8.89 14.48
CA SER A 399 11.16 8.69 13.82
C SER A 399 11.31 8.68 12.29
N ILE A 400 12.11 9.60 11.75
CA ILE A 400 12.41 9.65 10.31
C ILE A 400 13.19 8.40 9.89
N VAL A 401 14.23 8.01 10.63
CA VAL A 401 15.02 6.80 10.32
C VAL A 401 14.12 5.56 10.33
N PHE A 402 13.26 5.41 11.35
CA PHE A 402 12.33 4.29 11.43
C PHE A 402 11.42 4.19 10.19
N TYR A 403 10.87 5.33 9.76
CA TYR A 403 9.99 5.39 8.60
C TYR A 403 10.77 5.17 7.29
N MET A 404 11.96 5.75 7.15
CA MET A 404 12.80 5.54 5.97
C MET A 404 13.29 4.09 5.84
N CYS A 405 13.56 3.41 6.96
CA CYS A 405 13.83 1.96 6.94
C CYS A 405 12.65 1.18 6.35
N HIS A 406 11.41 1.55 6.67
CA HIS A 406 10.23 0.93 6.09
C HIS A 406 10.21 1.07 4.56
N GLU A 407 10.37 2.28 4.03
CA GLU A 407 10.33 2.54 2.59
C GLU A 407 11.46 1.85 1.82
N ILE A 408 12.68 1.88 2.35
CA ILE A 408 13.83 1.21 1.72
C ILE A 408 13.63 -0.31 1.69
N LEU A 409 13.14 -0.90 2.79
CA LEU A 409 12.86 -2.33 2.87
C LEU A 409 11.80 -2.76 1.86
N LEU A 410 10.75 -1.96 1.64
CA LEU A 410 9.73 -2.27 0.63
C LEU A 410 10.29 -2.14 -0.79
N ALA A 411 10.96 -1.04 -1.11
CA ALA A 411 11.50 -0.79 -2.44
C ALA A 411 12.50 -1.88 -2.87
N VAL A 412 13.44 -2.24 -1.99
CA VAL A 412 14.43 -3.29 -2.22
C VAL A 412 13.77 -4.68 -2.14
N GLY A 413 12.88 -4.92 -1.18
CA GLY A 413 12.24 -6.22 -0.97
C GLY A 413 11.41 -6.68 -2.17
N PHE A 414 10.52 -5.83 -2.70
CA PHE A 414 9.71 -6.18 -3.88
C PHE A 414 10.56 -6.41 -5.13
N SER A 415 11.57 -5.56 -5.37
CA SER A 415 12.52 -5.75 -6.48
C SER A 415 13.38 -7.00 -6.29
N GLY A 416 13.80 -7.27 -5.05
CA GLY A 416 14.66 -8.37 -4.67
C GLY A 416 13.99 -9.73 -4.78
N ILE A 417 12.71 -9.86 -4.45
CA ILE A 417 11.96 -11.12 -4.68
C ILE A 417 12.01 -11.51 -6.16
N ILE A 418 11.83 -10.53 -7.04
CA ILE A 418 11.86 -10.75 -8.49
C ILE A 418 13.27 -11.18 -8.92
N GLY A 419 14.31 -10.46 -8.46
CA GLY A 419 15.70 -10.77 -8.81
C GLY A 419 16.25 -12.08 -8.26
N ASN A 420 15.71 -12.56 -7.14
CA ASN A 420 15.99 -13.88 -6.59
C ASN A 420 15.08 -14.98 -7.16
N GLY A 421 14.36 -14.68 -8.25
CA GLY A 421 13.61 -15.67 -9.00
C GLY A 421 12.40 -16.23 -8.25
N GLY A 422 11.85 -15.46 -7.30
CA GLY A 422 10.63 -15.75 -6.54
C GLY A 422 9.45 -14.84 -6.91
N GLY A 423 9.46 -14.22 -8.10
CA GLY A 423 8.39 -13.32 -8.55
C GLY A 423 7.01 -13.99 -8.63
N ASP A 424 6.95 -15.31 -8.75
CA ASP A 424 5.71 -16.09 -8.68
C ASP A 424 5.10 -16.13 -7.26
N LEU A 425 5.92 -15.95 -6.22
CA LEU A 425 5.52 -15.95 -4.81
C LEU A 425 5.29 -14.54 -4.24
N ILE A 426 5.47 -13.46 -5.02
CA ILE A 426 5.49 -12.07 -4.53
C ILE A 426 4.25 -11.64 -3.74
N LEU A 427 3.08 -12.19 -4.06
CA LEU A 427 1.81 -11.86 -3.40
C LEU A 427 1.70 -12.44 -1.98
N ILE A 428 2.40 -13.55 -1.70
CA ILE A 428 2.37 -14.21 -0.38
C ILE A 428 2.99 -13.33 0.71
N PRO A 429 4.26 -12.87 0.61
CA PRO A 429 4.84 -11.98 1.61
C PRO A 429 4.14 -10.61 1.64
N GLN A 430 3.58 -10.15 0.53
CA GLN A 430 2.73 -8.95 0.51
C GLN A 430 1.48 -9.15 1.37
N TYR A 431 0.74 -10.26 1.20
CA TYR A 431 -0.47 -10.54 1.97
C TYR A 431 -0.17 -10.74 3.46
N ILE A 432 0.90 -11.49 3.78
CA ILE A 432 1.38 -11.65 5.16
C ILE A 432 1.76 -10.28 5.76
N GLY A 433 2.49 -9.45 5.01
CA GLY A 433 2.84 -8.08 5.39
C GLY A 433 1.60 -7.22 5.66
N ALA A 434 0.60 -7.26 4.79
CA ALA A 434 -0.65 -6.51 4.92
C ALA A 434 -1.48 -6.97 6.13
N LEU A 435 -1.55 -8.29 6.39
CA LEU A 435 -2.18 -8.85 7.59
C LEU A 435 -1.52 -8.33 8.86
N PHE A 436 -0.19 -8.39 8.94
CA PHE A 436 0.54 -7.84 10.08
C PHE A 436 0.33 -6.34 10.23
N MET A 437 0.38 -5.60 9.12
CA MET A 437 0.21 -4.15 9.11
C MET A 437 -1.12 -3.75 9.75
N ILE A 438 -2.22 -4.35 9.32
CA ILE A 438 -3.56 -4.00 9.80
C ILE A 438 -3.79 -4.51 11.21
N PHE A 439 -3.40 -5.76 11.50
CA PHE A 439 -3.56 -6.31 12.85
C PHE A 439 -2.75 -5.51 13.89
N LEU A 440 -1.49 -5.19 13.58
CA LEU A 440 -0.64 -4.42 14.48
C LEU A 440 -1.08 -2.95 14.58
N ALA A 441 -1.67 -2.37 13.53
CA ALA A 441 -2.29 -1.03 13.61
C ALA A 441 -3.38 -1.00 14.67
N PHE A 442 -4.37 -1.89 14.59
CA PHE A 442 -5.45 -1.98 15.58
C PHE A 442 -4.93 -2.30 16.98
N TYR A 443 -3.96 -3.20 17.07
CA TYR A 443 -3.35 -3.58 18.34
C TYR A 443 -2.61 -2.41 19.00
N SER A 444 -1.84 -1.64 18.21
CA SER A 444 -1.13 -0.45 18.70
C SER A 444 -2.09 0.61 19.22
N GLU A 445 -3.24 0.79 18.57
CA GLU A 445 -4.27 1.72 19.00
C GLU A 445 -4.86 1.28 20.34
N GLY A 446 -5.26 0.01 20.46
CA GLY A 446 -5.75 -0.55 21.74
C GLY A 446 -4.73 -0.41 22.86
N TYR A 447 -3.45 -0.58 22.54
CA TYR A 447 -2.34 -0.33 23.47
C TYR A 447 -2.24 1.15 23.88
N ILE A 448 -2.28 2.09 22.94
CA ILE A 448 -2.18 3.53 23.23
C ILE A 448 -3.36 4.01 24.08
N ILE A 449 -4.58 3.52 23.82
CA ILE A 449 -5.78 3.85 24.60
C ILE A 449 -5.61 3.39 26.05
N GLU A 450 -5.20 2.14 26.27
CA GLU A 450 -4.95 1.63 27.62
C GLU A 450 -3.79 2.34 28.31
N TYR A 451 -2.73 2.69 27.57
CA TYR A 451 -1.60 3.42 28.10
C TYR A 451 -2.01 4.82 28.59
N LYS A 452 -2.86 5.52 27.84
CA LYS A 452 -3.34 6.86 28.19
C LYS A 452 -4.36 6.88 29.32
N SER A 453 -5.05 5.77 29.59
CA SER A 453 -6.06 5.69 30.67
C SER A 453 -5.45 5.57 32.07
N HIS A 454 -4.14 5.33 32.17
CA HIS A 454 -3.43 5.18 33.44
C HIS A 454 -2.56 6.40 33.75
N ASP A 455 -2.56 6.79 35.02
CA ASP A 455 -1.67 7.83 35.55
C ASP A 455 -0.25 7.26 35.72
N PRO A 456 0.81 7.92 35.20
CA PRO A 456 2.20 7.58 35.47
C PRO A 456 2.55 7.33 36.94
N ALA A 457 1.85 7.99 37.88
CA ALA A 457 2.10 7.83 39.32
C ALA A 457 1.55 6.51 39.89
N HIS A 458 0.51 5.93 39.29
CA HIS A 458 -0.16 4.71 39.75
C HIS A 458 -0.14 3.65 38.66
N TRP A 459 1.08 3.22 38.30
CA TRP A 459 1.26 2.31 37.17
C TRP A 459 0.66 0.92 37.45
N PRO A 460 -0.20 0.38 36.57
CA PRO A 460 -0.95 -0.85 36.84
C PRO A 460 -0.06 -2.10 36.92
N THR A 461 1.15 -2.04 36.39
CA THR A 461 2.12 -3.15 36.43
C THR A 461 3.18 -2.99 37.53
N THR A 462 2.98 -2.07 38.47
CA THR A 462 3.89 -1.89 39.62
C THR A 462 3.90 -3.16 40.48
N GLY A 463 5.09 -3.69 40.77
CA GLY A 463 5.26 -4.93 41.55
C GLY A 463 5.04 -6.23 40.75
N MET A 464 4.72 -6.16 39.46
CA MET A 464 4.63 -7.34 38.60
C MET A 464 6.00 -7.76 38.05
N THR A 465 6.20 -9.05 37.77
CA THR A 465 7.36 -9.53 37.01
C THR A 465 7.30 -9.01 35.57
N LYS A 466 8.45 -8.88 34.90
CA LYS A 466 8.53 -8.36 33.52
C LYS A 466 7.61 -9.09 32.54
N TRP A 467 7.49 -10.41 32.68
CA TRP A 467 6.60 -11.23 31.85
C TRP A 467 5.12 -10.98 32.16
N ASN A 468 4.75 -10.89 33.43
CA ASN A 468 3.36 -10.61 33.83
C ASN A 468 2.93 -9.21 33.40
N ALA A 469 3.82 -8.22 33.50
CA ALA A 469 3.61 -6.87 33.00
C ALA A 469 3.38 -6.87 31.48
N PHE A 470 4.23 -7.57 30.72
CA PHE A 470 4.06 -7.71 29.27
C PHE A 470 2.72 -8.37 28.92
N CYS A 471 2.39 -9.51 29.55
CA CYS A 471 1.12 -10.20 29.34
C CYS A 471 -0.10 -9.35 29.73
N TYR A 472 0.01 -8.52 30.76
CA TYR A 472 -1.04 -7.57 31.13
C TYR A 472 -1.32 -6.58 30.00
N TRP A 473 -0.28 -5.88 29.51
CA TRP A 473 -0.43 -4.92 28.41
C TRP A 473 -0.97 -5.58 27.15
N CYS A 474 -0.47 -6.77 26.82
CA CYS A 474 -0.94 -7.50 25.65
C CYS A 474 -2.41 -7.91 25.75
N LYS A 475 -2.82 -8.40 26.92
CA LYS A 475 -4.21 -8.80 27.17
C LYS A 475 -5.16 -7.61 27.13
N ARG A 476 -4.77 -6.48 27.72
CA ARG A 476 -5.59 -5.26 27.76
C ARG A 476 -5.71 -4.61 26.38
N ALA A 477 -4.60 -4.49 25.65
CA ALA A 477 -4.58 -4.02 24.26
C ALA A 477 -5.49 -4.89 23.37
N SER A 478 -5.40 -6.23 23.49
CA SER A 478 -6.25 -7.15 22.74
C SER A 478 -7.74 -6.99 23.07
N LYS A 479 -8.11 -6.78 24.35
CA LYS A 479 -9.50 -6.56 24.74
C LYS A 479 -10.10 -5.31 24.10
N ILE A 480 -9.37 -4.19 24.10
CA ILE A 480 -9.79 -2.94 23.46
C ILE A 480 -9.83 -3.10 21.94
N THR A 481 -8.83 -3.76 21.37
CA THR A 481 -8.77 -4.05 19.94
C THR A 481 -10.01 -4.81 19.47
N ASN A 482 -10.43 -5.85 20.20
CA ASN A 482 -11.65 -6.60 19.88
C ASN A 482 -12.92 -5.75 19.98
N HIS A 483 -12.96 -4.81 20.93
CA HIS A 483 -14.08 -3.87 21.04
C HIS A 483 -14.13 -2.91 19.85
N ASN A 484 -12.97 -2.35 19.46
CA ASN A 484 -12.83 -1.46 18.30
C ASN A 484 -13.17 -2.19 16.99
N LEU A 485 -12.71 -3.42 16.81
CA LEU A 485 -13.07 -4.25 15.66
C LEU A 485 -14.58 -4.50 15.58
N ARG A 486 -15.21 -4.83 16.72
CA ARG A 486 -16.67 -5.04 16.77
C ARG A 486 -17.44 -3.76 16.45
N SER A 487 -16.94 -2.60 16.88
CA SER A 487 -17.61 -1.32 16.60
C SER A 487 -17.58 -0.99 15.10
N LEU A 488 -16.61 -1.44 14.32
CA LEU A 488 -16.58 -1.22 12.87
C LEU A 488 -17.74 -1.89 12.11
N PHE A 489 -18.38 -2.92 12.67
CA PHE A 489 -19.50 -3.61 12.03
C PHE A 489 -20.89 -3.07 12.43
N THR A 490 -20.96 -2.00 13.22
CA THR A 490 -22.27 -1.45 13.66
C THR A 490 -22.89 -0.56 12.59
N THR A 491 -24.22 -0.63 12.46
CA THR A 491 -25.02 0.12 11.48
C THR A 491 -25.42 1.54 11.92
N ASP A 492 -25.30 1.86 13.21
CA ASP A 492 -25.63 3.19 13.76
C ASP A 492 -24.37 3.95 14.19
N LEU A 493 -23.91 4.85 13.32
CA LEU A 493 -22.76 5.72 13.58
C LEU A 493 -23.12 6.95 14.42
N ARG A 494 -24.41 7.27 14.58
CA ARG A 494 -24.88 8.45 15.35
C ARG A 494 -25.23 8.12 16.79
N GLY A 495 -25.74 6.90 17.05
CA GLY A 495 -26.12 6.44 18.40
C GLY A 495 -24.97 5.93 19.28
N LEU A 496 -23.75 5.83 18.74
CA LEU A 496 -22.59 5.42 19.53
C LEU A 496 -22.13 6.57 20.44
N SER A 497 -22.40 6.41 21.74
CA SER A 497 -21.64 7.08 22.78
C SER A 497 -20.18 6.64 22.64
N PHE A 498 -19.38 7.46 21.98
CA PHE A 498 -17.93 7.31 21.84
C PHE A 498 -17.31 7.60 23.22
N TYR A 499 -17.13 6.55 24.02
CA TYR A 499 -16.45 6.60 25.32
C TYR A 499 -14.94 6.74 25.16
#